data_AF-A0A8X6F5T4-F1
#
_entry.id   AF-A0A8X6F5T4-F1
#
_cell.length_a   1.000
_cell.length_b   1.000
_cell.length_c   1.000
_cell.angle_alpha   90.00
_cell.angle_beta   90.00
_cell.angle_gamma   90.00
#
_symmetry.space_group_name_H-M   'P 1'
#
loop_
_entity.id
_entity.type
_entity.pdbx_description
1 polymer ?
#
loop_
_entity_poly.entity_id
_entity_poly.type
_entity_poly.pdbx_seq_one_letter_code
_entity_poly.pdbx_strand_id
1 'polypeptide(L)'
;MRDERAFINASFGFFLLLLVLASTRTEGSERSRQNVRGPPLSFVEWLIFFWVIGMVWAECKQLWEEGLKAYIRQWWNWLDFIMLSLYLTTFSLKGVAYIQVQSGRYGPTVLQRALWPGNDPSLIAEGVFAVANVFSFARIIYLFQTNPHLGPLQISLGCMIIDIAKFLFIFFLVLTSFACGLNQLYWYYDSTTEFCETKLVAGENVTLNCQYNPDAFMT
;
A
#
# COMPACT_ATOMS: atom_id res chain seq x y z
N MET A 1 -29.77 4.16 -15.21
CA MET A 1 -29.15 3.04 -14.44
C MET A 1 -28.33 2.04 -15.26
N ARG A 2 -28.82 1.32 -16.28
CA ARG A 2 -27.96 0.36 -17.04
C ARG A 2 -26.99 1.05 -18.00
N ASP A 3 -27.45 2.05 -18.76
CA ASP A 3 -26.59 2.82 -19.68
C ASP A 3 -25.59 3.72 -18.95
N GLU A 4 -25.98 4.24 -17.79
CA GLU A 4 -25.15 5.08 -16.93
C GLU A 4 -23.93 4.30 -16.41
N ARG A 5 -24.10 3.02 -16.04
CA ARG A 5 -23.01 2.14 -15.62
C ARG A 5 -22.07 1.76 -16.77
N ALA A 6 -22.59 1.62 -18.00
CA ALA A 6 -21.76 1.38 -19.17
C ALA A 6 -20.87 2.59 -19.49
N PHE A 7 -21.41 3.80 -19.38
CA PHE A 7 -20.64 5.04 -19.56
C PHE A 7 -19.56 5.21 -18.47
N ILE A 8 -19.90 4.92 -17.21
CA ILE A 8 -18.94 4.94 -16.09
C ILE A 8 -17.80 3.93 -16.35
N ASN A 9 -18.13 2.71 -16.78
CA ASN A 9 -17.13 1.68 -17.07
C ASN A 9 -16.24 2.05 -18.28
N ALA A 10 -16.81 2.66 -19.32
CA ALA A 10 -16.03 3.14 -20.48
C ALA A 10 -15.11 4.31 -20.10
N SER A 11 -15.60 5.25 -19.28
CA SER A 11 -14.79 6.36 -18.75
C SER A 11 -13.65 5.86 -17.86
N PHE A 12 -13.86 4.77 -17.12
CA PHE A 12 -12.82 4.15 -16.31
C PHE A 12 -11.69 3.54 -17.16
N GLY A 13 -11.99 3.04 -18.36
CA GLY A 13 -10.96 2.62 -19.32
C GLY A 13 -10.03 3.77 -19.72
N PHE A 14 -10.56 4.98 -19.90
CA PHE A 14 -9.76 6.18 -20.17
C PHE A 14 -8.92 6.60 -18.95
N PHE A 15 -9.47 6.50 -17.74
CA PHE A 15 -8.70 6.71 -16.50
C PHE A 15 -7.49 5.77 -16.40
N LEU A 16 -7.68 4.48 -16.71
CA LEU A 16 -6.59 3.52 -16.72
C LEU A 16 -5.54 3.83 -17.80
N LEU A 17 -5.97 4.27 -18.99
CA LEU A 17 -5.05 4.74 -20.02
C LEU A 17 -4.21 5.93 -19.51
N LEU A 18 -4.83 6.88 -18.80
CA LEU A 18 -4.12 7.99 -18.18
C LEU A 18 -3.14 7.53 -17.10
N LEU A 19 -3.47 6.51 -16.31
CA LEU A 19 -2.54 5.91 -15.34
C LEU A 19 -1.37 5.20 -16.02
N VAL A 20 -1.62 4.50 -17.13
CA VAL A 20 -0.55 3.90 -17.95
C VAL A 20 0.33 5.00 -18.54
N LEU A 21 -0.23 6.08 -19.05
CA LEU A 21 0.53 7.22 -19.55
C LEU A 21 1.35 7.91 -18.44
N ALA A 22 0.80 8.00 -17.23
CA ALA A 22 1.50 8.50 -16.06
C ALA A 22 2.66 7.58 -15.62
N SER A 23 2.52 6.26 -15.83
CA SER A 23 3.56 5.28 -15.53
C SER A 23 4.65 5.23 -16.60
N THR A 24 4.29 5.40 -17.88
CA THR A 24 5.23 5.57 -18.99
C THR A 24 5.82 6.98 -18.96
N ARG A 25 6.76 7.19 -18.03
CA ARG A 25 7.54 8.42 -17.92
C ARG A 25 8.16 8.77 -19.28
N THR A 26 7.74 9.89 -19.85
CA THR A 26 8.41 10.48 -21.03
C THR A 26 9.81 10.93 -20.62
N GLU A 27 10.83 10.29 -21.21
CA GLU A 27 12.20 10.18 -20.69
C GLU A 27 13.04 11.47 -20.58
N GLY A 28 12.52 12.66 -20.88
CA GLY A 28 13.32 13.88 -20.96
C GLY A 28 13.34 14.78 -19.72
N SER A 29 12.20 14.97 -19.05
CA SER A 29 12.01 16.09 -18.10
C SER A 29 12.06 15.71 -16.62
N GLU A 30 12.06 14.41 -16.28
CA GLU A 30 11.76 13.91 -14.93
C GLU A 30 13.01 13.46 -14.13
N ARG A 31 14.19 13.31 -14.75
CA ARG A 31 15.43 12.96 -14.03
C ARG A 31 15.83 14.00 -12.98
N SER A 32 15.57 15.28 -13.27
CA SER A 32 15.80 16.36 -12.29
C SER A 32 14.78 16.33 -11.15
N ARG A 33 13.54 15.90 -11.43
CA ARG A 33 12.43 15.81 -10.44
C ARG A 33 12.60 14.65 -9.46
N GLN A 34 13.33 13.61 -9.82
CA GLN A 34 13.62 12.46 -8.94
C GLN A 34 14.44 12.83 -7.70
N ASN A 35 15.21 13.92 -7.76
CA ASN A 35 16.03 14.41 -6.65
C ASN A 35 15.36 15.57 -5.89
N VAL A 36 14.13 15.93 -6.24
CA VAL A 36 13.38 16.99 -5.56
C VAL A 36 12.37 16.35 -4.62
N ARG A 37 12.44 16.68 -3.34
CA ARG A 37 11.44 16.24 -2.35
C ARG A 37 10.16 17.06 -2.51
N GLY A 38 9.01 16.38 -2.46
CA GLY A 38 7.70 17.02 -2.64
C GLY A 38 7.57 17.80 -3.96
N PRO A 39 7.85 17.19 -5.13
CA PRO A 39 7.75 17.92 -6.38
C PRO A 39 6.30 18.39 -6.61
N PRO A 40 6.09 19.56 -7.23
CA PRO A 40 4.75 20.02 -7.58
C PRO A 40 4.10 19.01 -8.52
N LEU A 41 2.78 18.80 -8.38
CA LEU A 41 2.00 17.88 -9.19
C LEU A 41 2.23 18.14 -10.68
N SER A 42 2.57 17.08 -11.43
CA SER A 42 2.65 17.15 -12.89
C SER A 42 1.28 17.40 -13.49
N PHE A 43 1.24 17.85 -14.75
CA PHE A 43 -0.03 18.05 -15.45
C PHE A 43 -0.90 16.79 -15.48
N VAL A 44 -0.26 15.62 -15.67
CA VAL A 44 -0.96 14.33 -15.67
C VAL A 44 -1.48 13.97 -14.27
N GLU A 45 -0.69 14.22 -13.23
CA GLU A 45 -1.13 13.99 -11.83
C GLU A 45 -2.30 14.90 -11.44
N TRP A 46 -2.33 16.14 -11.94
CA TRP A 46 -3.45 17.06 -11.76
C TRP A 46 -4.73 16.52 -12.42
N LEU A 47 -4.60 16.00 -13.65
CA LEU A 47 -5.74 15.39 -14.35
C LEU A 47 -6.28 14.16 -13.60
N ILE A 48 -5.39 13.30 -13.10
CA ILE A 48 -5.74 12.15 -12.26
C ILE A 48 -6.43 12.62 -10.97
N PHE A 49 -5.93 13.69 -10.32
CA PHE A 49 -6.50 14.23 -9.10
C PHE A 49 -7.96 14.68 -9.29
N PHE A 50 -8.23 15.48 -10.33
CA PHE A 50 -9.61 15.88 -10.65
C PHE A 50 -10.50 14.67 -10.94
N TRP A 51 -9.98 13.67 -11.65
CA TRP A 51 -10.72 12.45 -11.95
C TRP A 51 -11.10 11.69 -10.66
N VAL A 52 -10.14 11.53 -9.74
CA VAL A 52 -10.36 10.87 -8.45
C VAL A 52 -11.42 11.61 -7.64
N ILE A 53 -11.42 12.94 -7.61
CA ILE A 53 -12.48 13.73 -6.93
C ILE A 53 -13.85 13.40 -7.53
N GLY A 54 -13.95 13.32 -8.86
CA GLY A 54 -15.20 12.93 -9.52
C GLY A 54 -15.67 11.52 -9.12
N MET A 55 -14.75 10.57 -9.00
CA MET A 55 -15.07 9.22 -8.53
C MET A 55 -15.49 9.20 -7.05
N VAL A 56 -14.83 9.98 -6.19
CA VAL A 56 -15.20 10.12 -4.77
C VAL A 56 -16.61 10.68 -4.65
N TRP A 57 -16.93 11.72 -5.43
CA TRP A 57 -18.29 12.27 -5.46
C TRP A 57 -19.34 11.23 -5.90
N ALA A 58 -19.04 10.47 -6.96
CA ALA A 58 -19.93 9.42 -7.45
C ALA A 58 -20.17 8.32 -6.41
N GLU A 59 -19.13 7.85 -5.72
CA GLU A 59 -19.27 6.86 -4.64
C GLU A 59 -20.02 7.42 -3.42
N CYS A 60 -19.80 8.68 -3.05
CA CYS A 60 -20.57 9.33 -1.98
C CYS A 60 -22.06 9.40 -2.33
N LYS A 61 -22.41 9.69 -3.58
CA LYS A 61 -23.79 9.66 -4.06
C LYS A 61 -24.38 8.25 -3.98
N GLN A 62 -23.66 7.24 -4.46
CA GLN A 62 -24.10 5.85 -4.39
C GLN A 62 -24.34 5.40 -2.94
N LEU A 63 -23.42 5.75 -2.03
CA LEU A 63 -23.54 5.46 -0.61
C LEU A 63 -24.80 6.08 0.01
N TRP A 64 -25.12 7.32 -0.39
CA TRP A 64 -26.32 8.03 0.07
C TRP A 64 -27.62 7.39 -0.45
N GLU A 65 -27.65 6.99 -1.72
CA GLU A 65 -28.85 6.43 -2.36
C GLU A 65 -29.12 4.97 -1.95
N GLU A 66 -28.10 4.13 -1.87
CA GLU A 66 -28.24 2.71 -1.47
C GLU A 66 -28.35 2.52 0.05
N GLY A 67 -27.76 3.44 0.81
CA GLY A 67 -27.63 3.38 2.26
C GLY A 67 -26.45 2.52 2.73
N LEU A 68 -25.81 2.95 3.83
CA LEU A 68 -24.57 2.38 4.37
C LEU A 68 -24.61 0.85 4.58
N LYS A 69 -25.72 0.32 5.12
CA LYS A 69 -25.86 -1.11 5.42
C LYS A 69 -25.90 -1.97 4.16
N ALA A 70 -26.55 -1.49 3.10
CA ALA A 70 -26.60 -2.19 1.83
C ALA A 70 -25.24 -2.12 1.13
N TYR A 71 -24.58 -0.96 1.18
CA TYR A 71 -23.26 -0.73 0.60
C TYR A 71 -22.19 -1.68 1.18
N ILE A 72 -22.10 -1.77 2.51
CA ILE A 72 -21.08 -2.60 3.19
C ILE A 72 -21.26 -4.11 2.91
N ARG A 73 -22.47 -4.56 2.62
CA ARG A 73 -22.73 -5.99 2.35
C ARG A 73 -22.18 -6.43 0.98
N GLN A 74 -21.95 -5.48 0.07
CA GLN A 74 -21.45 -5.78 -1.25
C GLN A 74 -19.91 -5.74 -1.26
N TRP A 75 -19.29 -6.91 -1.40
CA TRP A 75 -17.82 -7.06 -1.42
C TRP A 75 -17.12 -6.21 -2.48
N TRP A 76 -17.82 -5.93 -3.57
CA TRP A 76 -17.31 -5.11 -4.65
C TRP A 76 -17.20 -3.62 -4.26
N ASN A 77 -18.17 -3.11 -3.50
CA ASN A 77 -18.12 -1.73 -3.01
C ASN A 77 -16.93 -1.51 -2.06
N TRP A 78 -16.49 -2.56 -1.36
CA TRP A 78 -15.25 -2.51 -0.56
C TRP A 78 -14.00 -2.29 -1.41
N LEU A 79 -13.90 -2.89 -2.61
CA LEU A 79 -12.77 -2.69 -3.50
C LEU A 79 -12.69 -1.21 -3.94
N ASP A 80 -13.84 -0.64 -4.33
CA ASP A 80 -13.92 0.76 -4.76
C ASP A 80 -13.60 1.73 -3.61
N PHE A 81 -14.10 1.45 -2.41
CA PHE A 81 -13.77 2.21 -1.20
C PHE A 81 -12.27 2.16 -0.86
N ILE A 82 -11.65 0.97 -0.89
CA ILE A 82 -10.21 0.80 -0.62
C ILE A 82 -9.40 1.55 -1.67
N MET A 83 -9.69 1.38 -2.96
CA MET A 83 -9.01 2.07 -4.05
C MET A 83 -9.06 3.59 -3.88
N LEU A 84 -10.25 4.16 -3.64
CA LEU A 84 -10.40 5.61 -3.45
C LEU A 84 -9.70 6.11 -2.19
N SER A 85 -9.76 5.37 -1.09
CA SER A 85 -9.06 5.74 0.14
C SER A 85 -7.53 5.78 -0.05
N LEU A 86 -6.96 4.85 -0.83
CA LEU A 86 -5.53 4.83 -1.17
C LEU A 86 -5.15 6.04 -2.06
N TYR A 87 -6.01 6.42 -3.01
CA TYR A 87 -5.79 7.65 -3.79
C TYR A 87 -5.86 8.91 -2.93
N LEU A 88 -6.87 9.03 -2.08
CA LEU A 88 -6.98 10.16 -1.13
C LEU A 88 -5.78 10.23 -0.20
N THR A 89 -5.31 9.08 0.29
CA THR A 89 -4.10 8.99 1.12
C THR A 89 -2.86 9.45 0.34
N THR A 90 -2.72 9.04 -0.91
CA THR A 90 -1.60 9.48 -1.77
C THR A 90 -1.57 11.00 -1.92
N PHE A 91 -2.68 11.61 -2.30
CA PHE A 91 -2.74 13.06 -2.51
C PHE A 91 -2.56 13.84 -1.21
N SER A 92 -3.09 13.31 -0.09
CA SER A 92 -2.87 13.87 1.24
C SER A 92 -1.39 13.84 1.62
N LEU A 93 -0.70 12.71 1.42
CA LEU A 93 0.74 12.59 1.67
C LEU A 93 1.57 13.50 0.77
N LYS A 94 1.21 13.64 -0.51
CA LYS A 94 1.85 14.61 -1.42
C LYS A 94 1.66 16.06 -0.96
N GLY A 95 0.45 16.41 -0.50
CA GLY A 95 0.16 17.71 0.09
C GLY A 95 0.97 17.98 1.35
N VAL A 96 1.03 17.00 2.27
CA VAL A 96 1.86 17.08 3.49
C VAL A 96 3.34 17.24 3.13
N ALA A 97 3.85 16.46 2.18
CA ALA A 97 5.24 16.57 1.72
C ALA A 97 5.53 17.97 1.15
N TYR A 98 4.62 18.52 0.34
CA TYR A 98 4.75 19.88 -0.20
C TYR A 98 4.78 20.95 0.90
N ILE A 99 3.88 20.87 1.88
CA ILE A 99 3.81 21.81 3.00
C ILE A 99 5.07 21.71 3.87
N GLN A 100 5.54 20.49 4.18
CA GLN A 100 6.76 20.29 4.99
C GLN A 100 8.00 20.88 4.31
N VAL A 101 8.11 20.72 2.99
CA VAL A 101 9.20 21.28 2.18
C VAL A 101 9.13 22.81 2.17
N GLN A 102 7.95 23.42 2.01
CA GLN A 102 7.80 24.87 2.10
C GLN A 102 8.06 25.44 3.50
N SER A 103 7.71 24.69 4.54
CA SER A 103 7.90 25.12 5.93
C SER A 103 9.38 25.17 6.33
N GLY A 104 10.29 24.59 5.55
CA GLY A 104 11.74 24.59 5.80
C GLY A 104 12.17 23.74 7.01
N ARG A 105 11.24 23.03 7.65
CA ARG A 105 11.48 22.25 8.89
C ARG A 105 12.04 20.85 8.64
N TYR A 106 12.07 20.38 7.39
CA TYR A 106 12.34 18.98 7.04
C TYR A 106 13.66 18.75 6.27
N GLY A 107 14.48 19.80 6.12
CA GLY A 107 15.79 19.74 5.46
C GLY A 107 15.80 20.27 4.01
N PRO A 108 16.87 19.98 3.25
CA PRO A 108 17.06 20.51 1.89
C PRO A 108 16.02 19.94 0.90
N THR A 109 15.51 20.80 0.03
CA THR A 109 14.48 20.46 -0.97
C THR A 109 15.02 19.59 -2.10
N VAL A 110 16.30 19.77 -2.44
CA VAL A 110 17.02 18.98 -3.45
C VAL A 110 18.00 18.07 -2.72
N LEU A 111 17.76 16.77 -2.80
CA LEU A 111 18.64 15.75 -2.26
C LEU A 111 18.58 14.51 -3.13
N GLN A 112 19.72 13.88 -3.38
CA GLN A 112 19.77 12.61 -4.10
C GLN A 112 18.90 11.57 -3.39
N ARG A 113 18.09 10.83 -4.17
CA ARG A 113 17.11 9.87 -3.66
C ARG A 113 17.67 8.82 -2.69
N ALA A 114 18.94 8.44 -2.84
CA ALA A 114 19.61 7.47 -1.97
C ALA A 114 19.80 7.96 -0.52
N LEU A 115 19.79 9.29 -0.28
CA LEU A 115 19.93 9.88 1.05
C LEU A 115 18.59 10.25 1.69
N TRP A 116 17.48 9.80 1.12
CA TRP A 116 16.16 10.05 1.67
C TRP A 116 15.92 9.16 2.90
N PRO A 117 15.52 9.70 4.07
CA PRO A 117 15.14 8.87 5.20
C PRO A 117 13.98 7.94 4.81
N GLY A 118 13.99 6.71 5.34
CA GLY A 118 12.99 5.70 5.02
C GLY A 118 11.54 6.11 5.34
N ASN A 119 11.35 7.09 6.24
CA ASN A 119 10.05 7.63 6.64
C ASN A 119 9.64 8.89 5.85
N ASP A 120 10.29 9.20 4.73
CA ASP A 120 9.93 10.37 3.91
C ASP A 120 8.50 10.24 3.37
N PRO A 121 7.62 11.24 3.58
CA PRO A 121 6.23 11.19 3.13
C PRO A 121 6.10 11.08 1.61
N SER A 122 7.08 11.59 0.85
CA SER A 122 7.12 11.41 -0.61
C SER A 122 7.32 9.95 -1.03
N LEU A 123 8.18 9.17 -0.34
CA LEU A 123 8.38 7.75 -0.64
C LEU A 123 7.13 6.93 -0.34
N ILE A 124 6.53 7.21 0.82
CA ILE A 124 5.28 6.55 1.23
C ILE A 124 4.17 6.89 0.23
N ALA A 125 4.06 8.15 -0.21
CA ALA A 125 3.08 8.56 -1.22
C ALA A 125 3.27 7.81 -2.54
N GLU A 126 4.50 7.64 -3.04
CA GLU A 126 4.78 6.88 -4.25
C GLU A 126 4.40 5.39 -4.11
N GLY A 127 4.71 4.78 -2.96
CA GLY A 127 4.34 3.39 -2.67
C GLY A 127 2.82 3.20 -2.61
N VAL A 128 2.12 4.07 -1.88
CA VAL A 128 0.65 4.03 -1.79
C VAL A 128 0.01 4.30 -3.15
N PHE A 129 0.57 5.19 -3.97
CA PHE A 129 0.10 5.44 -5.34
C PHE A 129 0.22 4.20 -6.22
N ALA A 130 1.34 3.46 -6.11
CA ALA A 130 1.53 2.22 -6.86
C ALA A 130 0.50 1.16 -6.47
N VAL A 131 0.24 1.00 -5.17
CA VAL A 131 -0.80 0.07 -4.67
C VAL A 131 -2.19 0.50 -5.16
N ALA A 132 -2.51 1.80 -5.12
CA ALA A 132 -3.77 2.34 -5.64
C ALA A 132 -3.96 2.04 -7.13
N ASN A 133 -2.89 2.11 -7.93
CA ASN A 133 -2.94 1.77 -9.35
C ASN A 133 -3.22 0.27 -9.57
N VAL A 134 -2.65 -0.62 -8.77
CA VAL A 134 -2.95 -2.07 -8.84
C VAL A 134 -4.43 -2.32 -8.57
N PHE A 135 -5.00 -1.74 -7.51
CA PHE A 135 -6.43 -1.85 -7.24
C PHE A 135 -7.30 -1.24 -8.35
N SER A 136 -6.83 -0.17 -9.00
CA SER A 136 -7.52 0.40 -10.16
C SER A 136 -7.56 -0.56 -11.34
N PHE A 137 -6.48 -1.28 -11.63
CA PHE A 137 -6.53 -2.34 -12.64
C PHE A 137 -7.43 -3.52 -12.22
N ALA A 138 -7.45 -3.86 -10.93
CA ALA A 138 -8.36 -4.90 -10.42
C ALA A 138 -9.84 -4.53 -10.66
N ARG A 139 -10.18 -3.24 -10.66
CA ARG A 139 -11.53 -2.74 -10.98
C ARG A 139 -11.99 -3.12 -12.40
N ILE A 140 -11.08 -3.43 -13.35
CA ILE A 140 -11.46 -3.93 -14.70
C ILE A 140 -12.28 -5.22 -14.61
N ILE A 141 -12.07 -6.03 -13.58
CA ILE A 141 -12.81 -7.29 -13.36
C ILE A 141 -14.33 -7.02 -13.28
N TYR A 142 -14.77 -5.81 -12.94
CA TYR A 142 -16.19 -5.41 -13.02
C TYR A 142 -16.78 -5.42 -14.42
N LEU A 143 -15.97 -5.13 -15.43
CA LEU A 143 -16.43 -5.12 -16.82
C LEU A 143 -16.87 -6.53 -17.26
N PHE A 144 -16.21 -7.57 -16.77
CA PHE A 144 -16.53 -8.96 -17.11
C PHE A 144 -17.92 -9.38 -16.65
N GLN A 145 -18.48 -8.75 -15.62
CA GLN A 145 -19.85 -9.01 -15.15
C GLN A 145 -20.91 -8.65 -16.18
N THR A 146 -20.60 -7.68 -17.05
CA THR A 146 -21.54 -7.22 -18.09
C THR A 146 -21.51 -8.09 -19.35
N ASN A 147 -20.51 -8.97 -19.49
CA ASN A 147 -20.41 -9.87 -20.62
C ASN A 147 -21.19 -11.19 -20.36
N PRO A 148 -22.10 -11.61 -21.26
CA PRO A 148 -22.91 -12.81 -21.08
C PRO A 148 -22.12 -14.11 -20.90
N HIS A 149 -20.91 -14.20 -21.46
CA HIS A 149 -20.06 -15.38 -21.38
C HIS A 149 -19.08 -15.33 -20.21
N LEU A 150 -18.56 -14.15 -19.86
CA LEU A 150 -17.56 -14.00 -18.80
C LEU A 150 -18.18 -13.81 -17.40
N GLY A 151 -19.42 -13.33 -17.31
CA GLY A 151 -20.12 -13.14 -16.03
C GLY A 151 -20.24 -14.41 -15.19
N PRO A 152 -20.75 -15.54 -15.74
CA PRO A 152 -20.84 -16.81 -14.99
C PRO A 152 -19.48 -17.35 -14.55
N LEU A 153 -18.43 -17.12 -15.36
CA LEU A 153 -17.06 -17.51 -15.04
C LEU A 153 -16.54 -16.71 -13.84
N GLN A 154 -16.79 -15.40 -13.81
CA GLN A 154 -16.40 -14.54 -12.70
C GLN A 154 -17.11 -14.89 -11.40
N ILE A 155 -18.40 -15.23 -11.45
CA ILE A 155 -19.14 -15.67 -10.26
C ILE A 155 -18.53 -16.96 -9.70
N SER A 156 -18.23 -17.92 -10.59
CA SER A 156 -17.55 -19.17 -10.21
C SER A 156 -16.18 -18.91 -9.56
N LEU A 157 -15.39 -17.99 -10.13
CA LEU A 157 -14.10 -17.57 -9.60
C LEU A 157 -14.26 -16.95 -8.20
N GLY A 158 -15.25 -16.07 -8.00
CA GLY A 158 -15.53 -15.45 -6.70
C GLY A 158 -15.84 -16.47 -5.60
N CYS A 159 -16.62 -17.50 -5.93
CA CYS A 159 -16.89 -18.61 -5.00
C CYS A 159 -15.62 -19.41 -4.65
N MET A 160 -14.78 -19.70 -5.65
CA MET A 160 -13.52 -20.42 -5.44
C MET A 160 -12.53 -19.64 -4.56
N ILE A 161 -12.46 -18.30 -4.71
CA ILE A 161 -11.61 -17.45 -3.86
C ILE A 161 -11.99 -17.58 -2.39
N ILE A 162 -13.28 -17.68 -2.07
CA ILE A 162 -13.73 -17.84 -0.69
C ILE A 162 -13.22 -19.16 -0.10
N ASP A 163 -13.22 -20.23 -0.89
CA ASP A 163 -12.70 -21.52 -0.45
C ASP A 163 -11.16 -21.52 -0.30
N ILE A 164 -10.45 -20.85 -1.22
CA ILE A 164 -9.00 -20.62 -1.11
C ILE A 164 -8.67 -19.80 0.15
N ALA A 165 -9.46 -18.77 0.47
CA ALA A 165 -9.24 -17.95 1.66
C ALA A 165 -9.39 -18.77 2.95
N LYS A 166 -10.37 -19.68 3.02
CA LYS A 166 -10.51 -20.62 4.16
C LYS A 166 -9.27 -21.51 4.29
N PHE A 167 -8.77 -22.02 3.17
CA PHE A 167 -7.55 -22.84 3.18
C PHE A 167 -6.32 -22.04 3.61
N LEU A 168 -6.16 -20.82 3.11
CA LEU A 168 -5.08 -19.91 3.50
C LEU A 168 -5.11 -19.59 4.99
N PHE A 169 -6.29 -19.44 5.60
CA PHE A 169 -6.40 -19.20 7.04
C PHE A 169 -5.77 -20.34 7.86
N ILE A 170 -6.06 -21.60 7.52
CA ILE A 170 -5.45 -22.76 8.17
C ILE A 170 -3.92 -22.77 7.92
N PHE A 171 -3.50 -22.47 6.69
CA PHE A 171 -2.09 -22.39 6.32
C PHE A 171 -1.33 -21.33 7.14
N PHE A 172 -1.90 -20.14 7.35
CA PHE A 172 -1.30 -19.09 8.18
C PHE A 172 -1.17 -19.50 9.65
N LEU A 173 -2.15 -20.23 10.20
CA LEU A 173 -2.05 -20.76 11.56
C LEU A 173 -0.87 -21.73 11.70
N VAL A 174 -0.72 -22.63 10.73
CA VAL A 174 0.41 -23.57 10.69
C VAL A 174 1.73 -22.81 10.55
N LEU A 175 1.85 -21.90 9.59
CA LEU A 175 3.05 -21.07 9.41
C LEU A 175 3.42 -20.30 10.68
N THR A 176 2.44 -19.71 11.37
CA THR A 176 2.69 -18.95 12.59
C THR A 176 3.16 -19.85 13.72
N SER A 177 2.60 -21.06 13.86
CA SER A 177 3.07 -22.04 14.85
C SER A 177 4.54 -22.44 14.63
N PHE A 178 4.92 -22.69 13.37
CA PHE A 178 6.31 -22.95 13.01
C PHE A 178 7.19 -21.72 13.20
N ALA A 179 6.74 -20.52 12.83
CA ALA A 179 7.49 -19.28 13.03
C ALA A 179 7.77 -19.03 14.51
N CYS A 180 6.79 -19.24 15.40
CA CYS A 180 6.98 -19.14 16.84
C CYS A 180 7.94 -20.21 17.38
N GLY A 181 7.80 -21.47 16.93
CA GLY A 181 8.69 -22.56 17.35
C GLY A 181 10.14 -22.35 16.90
N LEU A 182 10.35 -21.92 15.64
CA LEU A 182 11.67 -21.59 15.12
C LEU A 182 12.24 -20.33 15.78
N ASN A 183 11.43 -19.29 16.02
CA ASN A 183 11.89 -18.11 16.74
C ASN A 183 12.36 -18.48 18.15
N GLN A 184 11.63 -19.33 18.88
CA GLN A 184 12.08 -19.81 20.20
C GLN A 184 13.38 -20.62 20.13
N LEU A 185 13.54 -21.45 19.10
CA LEU A 185 14.75 -22.25 18.91
C LEU A 185 15.97 -21.39 18.55
N TYR A 186 15.77 -20.39 17.68
CA TYR A 186 16.85 -19.54 17.16
C TYR A 186 17.09 -18.26 17.96
N TRP A 187 16.22 -17.89 18.90
CA TRP A 187 16.36 -16.68 19.72
C TRP A 187 17.71 -16.62 20.45
N TYR A 188 18.25 -17.77 20.89
CA TYR A 188 19.53 -17.83 21.59
C TYR A 188 20.74 -17.55 20.69
N TYR A 189 20.60 -17.73 19.38
CA TYR A 189 21.68 -17.60 18.40
C TYR A 189 21.70 -16.23 17.71
N ASP A 190 21.02 -15.25 18.30
CA ASP A 190 21.09 -13.88 17.82
C ASP A 190 22.49 -13.30 18.08
N SER A 191 23.24 -13.08 17.00
CA SER A 191 24.59 -12.51 17.02
C SER A 191 24.63 -11.06 17.53
N THR A 192 23.48 -10.42 17.70
CA THR A 192 23.34 -9.09 18.30
C THR A 192 23.02 -9.13 19.80
N THR A 193 22.84 -10.32 20.40
CA THR A 193 22.63 -10.46 21.84
C THR A 193 23.96 -10.41 22.59
N GLU A 194 24.08 -9.47 23.53
CA GLU A 194 25.22 -9.38 24.44
C GLU A 194 25.11 -10.44 25.54
N PHE A 195 26.12 -11.30 25.67
CA PHE A 195 26.24 -12.21 26.79
C PHE A 195 27.03 -11.51 27.90
N CYS A 196 26.37 -11.20 29.02
CA CYS A 196 27.01 -10.59 30.19
C CYS A 196 27.10 -11.60 31.34
N GLU A 197 28.28 -11.70 31.98
CA GLU A 197 28.39 -12.46 33.22
C GLU A 197 27.75 -11.67 34.38
N THR A 198 26.89 -12.32 35.17
CA THR A 198 26.42 -11.77 36.45
C THR A 198 27.21 -12.41 37.57
N LYS A 199 27.92 -11.60 38.36
CA LYS A 199 28.63 -12.07 39.57
C LYS A 199 28.08 -11.37 40.80
N LEU A 200 27.86 -12.14 41.86
CA LEU A 200 27.51 -11.64 43.18
C LEU A 200 28.80 -11.16 43.86
N VAL A 201 28.92 -9.85 44.03
CA VAL A 201 30.03 -9.23 44.75
C VAL A 201 29.45 -8.44 45.90
N ALA A 202 29.87 -8.75 47.13
CA ALA A 202 29.41 -8.09 48.35
C ALA A 202 27.87 -8.07 48.58
N GLY A 203 27.15 -9.06 48.08
CA GLY A 203 25.69 -9.17 48.24
C GLY A 203 24.86 -8.41 47.21
N GLU A 204 25.51 -7.75 46.24
CA GLU A 204 24.85 -7.12 45.09
C GLU A 204 25.14 -7.88 43.79
N ASN A 205 24.14 -7.93 42.90
CA ASN A 205 24.27 -8.51 41.57
C ASN A 205 24.97 -7.51 40.65
N VAL A 206 26.25 -7.75 40.32
CA VAL A 206 27.01 -6.90 39.40
C VAL A 206 27.12 -7.59 38.05
N THR A 207 26.66 -6.92 36.99
CA THR A 207 26.85 -7.33 35.60
C THR A 207 28.23 -6.89 35.11
N LEU A 208 29.05 -7.83 34.66
CA LEU A 208 30.42 -7.61 34.19
C LEU A 208 30.67 -8.38 32.89
N ASN A 209 31.57 -7.87 32.05
CA ASN A 209 32.09 -8.59 30.89
C ASN A 209 31.04 -8.96 29.82
N CYS A 210 30.28 -7.97 29.33
CA CYS A 210 29.37 -8.14 28.20
C CYS A 210 30.17 -8.32 26.90
N GLN A 211 30.02 -9.47 26.23
CA GLN A 211 30.65 -9.75 24.95
C GLN A 211 29.60 -10.15 23.91
N TYR A 212 29.76 -9.64 22.70
CA TYR A 212 29.04 -10.14 21.52
C TYR A 212 29.64 -11.49 21.13
N ASN A 213 28.81 -12.51 20.96
CA ASN A 213 29.25 -13.80 20.41
C ASN A 213 28.88 -13.88 18.91
N PRO A 214 29.77 -13.48 17.98
CA PRO A 214 29.47 -13.46 16.56
C PRO A 214 29.30 -14.87 15.97
N ASP A 215 29.78 -15.91 16.66
CA ASP A 215 29.81 -17.31 16.18
C ASP A 215 28.71 -18.19 16.79
N ALA A 216 27.71 -17.61 17.45
CA ALA A 216 26.67 -18.36 18.17
C ALA A 216 25.98 -19.46 17.32
N PHE A 217 25.88 -19.27 16.00
CA PHE A 217 25.27 -20.25 15.09
C PHE A 217 26.18 -21.44 14.71
N MET A 218 27.50 -21.34 14.88
CA MET A 218 28.49 -22.29 14.35
C MET A 218 29.11 -23.23 15.40
N THR A 219 28.69 -23.14 16.67
CA THR A 219 29.09 -24.03 17.78
C THR A 219 27.90 -24.80 18.32
#